data_AF-A0A6C0DPZ5-F1
#
_entry.id   AF-A0A6C0DPZ5-F1
#
_cell.length_a   1.000
_cell.length_b   1.000
_cell.length_c   1.000
_cell.angle_alpha   90.00
_cell.angle_beta   90.00
_cell.angle_gamma   90.00
#
_symmetry.space_group_name_H-M   'P 1'
#
loop_
_entity.id
_entity.type
_entity.pdbx_description
1 polymer ?
#
loop_
_entity_poly.entity_id
_entity_poly.type
_entity_poly.pdbx_seq_one_letter_code
_entity_poly.pdbx_strand_id
1 'polypeptide(L)'
;MHLIVSKIYTFLGDLKLKESLRIFLTAFGIYIAWIIIHYGASHFYIYFCVPASILGFLASPFIATSQHCQALRWVIHQGGNSINAMWLIFGTWIAKYLVPISRET
;
A
#
# COMPACT_ATOMS: atom_id res chain seq x y z
N MET A 1 38.01 28.82 4.23
CA MET A 1 37.63 27.41 4.55
C MET A 1 36.20 27.28 5.09
N HIS A 2 35.78 28.06 6.09
CA HIS A 2 34.42 28.01 6.67
C HIS A 2 33.25 28.17 5.68
N LEU A 3 33.36 29.04 4.68
CA LEU A 3 32.29 29.31 3.70
C LEU A 3 32.03 28.12 2.75
N ILE A 4 33.04 27.31 2.46
CA ILE A 4 32.93 26.14 1.59
C ILE A 4 32.20 25.02 2.33
N VAL A 5 32.55 24.80 3.59
CA VAL A 5 31.93 23.80 4.47
C VAL A 5 30.43 24.08 4.66
N SER A 6 30.04 25.33 4.89
CA SER A 6 28.64 25.75 5.00
C SER A 6 27.81 25.45 3.73
N LYS A 7 28.38 25.71 2.55
CA LYS A 7 27.74 25.38 1.25
C LYS A 7 27.60 23.87 1.02
N ILE A 8 28.57 23.09 1.47
CA ILE A 8 28.52 21.63 1.39
C ILE A 8 27.40 21.07 2.28
N TYR A 9 27.27 21.56 3.53
CA TYR A 9 26.19 21.11 4.43
C TYR A 9 24.79 21.47 3.92
N THR A 10 24.63 22.67 3.34
CA THR A 10 23.34 23.08 2.74
C THR A 10 23.01 22.25 1.49
N PHE A 11 23.99 22.01 0.61
CA PHE A 11 23.81 21.14 -0.56
C PHE A 11 23.48 19.69 -0.18
N LEU A 12 24.15 19.13 0.82
CA LEU A 12 23.84 17.80 1.36
C LEU A 12 22.45 17.75 2.01
N GLY A 13 22.01 18.84 2.65
CA GLY A 13 20.67 19.00 3.19
C GLY A 13 19.59 18.97 2.11
N ASP A 14 19.77 19.74 1.04
CA ASP A 14 18.84 19.77 -0.09
C ASP A 14 18.74 18.43 -0.81
N LEU A 15 19.87 17.71 -0.95
CA LEU A 15 19.90 16.38 -1.54
C LEU A 15 19.13 15.37 -0.68
N LYS A 16 19.34 15.39 0.64
CA LYS A 16 18.67 14.48 1.58
C LYS A 16 17.17 14.75 1.69
N LEU A 17 16.76 16.02 1.63
CA LEU A 17 15.35 16.41 1.60
C LEU A 17 14.66 15.95 0.32
N LYS A 18 15.26 16.17 -0.85
CA LYS A 18 14.71 15.72 -2.14
C LYS A 18 14.52 14.20 -2.18
N GLU A 19 15.51 13.44 -1.71
CA GLU A 19 15.42 11.99 -1.70
C GLU A 19 14.32 11.50 -0.73
N SER A 20 14.25 12.11 0.46
CA SER A 20 13.20 11.80 1.43
C SER A 20 11.80 12.08 0.85
N LEU A 21 11.58 13.27 0.28
CA LEU A 21 10.34 13.65 -0.38
C LEU A 21 9.97 12.69 -1.50
N ARG A 22 10.95 12.27 -2.32
CA ARG A 22 10.74 11.30 -3.40
C ARG A 22 10.26 9.96 -2.85
N ILE A 23 10.88 9.45 -1.78
CA ILE A 23 10.47 8.19 -1.15
C ILE A 23 9.04 8.30 -0.61
N PHE A 24 8.70 9.38 0.08
CA PHE A 24 7.34 9.58 0.59
C PHE A 24 6.30 9.69 -0.54
N LEU A 25 6.58 10.46 -1.58
CA LEU A 25 5.68 10.64 -2.72
C LEU A 25 5.47 9.33 -3.51
N THR A 26 6.54 8.55 -3.71
CA THR A 26 6.45 7.26 -4.40
C THR A 26 5.68 6.23 -3.58
N ALA A 27 5.97 6.10 -2.28
CA ALA A 27 5.25 5.19 -1.40
C ALA A 27 3.76 5.55 -1.30
N PHE A 28 3.43 6.83 -1.15
CA PHE A 28 2.05 7.30 -1.11
C PHE A 28 1.33 7.09 -2.45
N GLY A 29 2.00 7.35 -3.58
CA GLY A 29 1.45 7.10 -4.90
C GLY A 29 1.13 5.63 -5.14
N ILE A 30 2.04 4.73 -4.75
CA ILE A 30 1.83 3.27 -4.83
C ILE A 30 0.65 2.85 -3.94
N TYR A 31 0.53 3.43 -2.75
CA TYR A 31 -0.58 3.13 -1.85
C TYR A 31 -1.94 3.51 -2.44
N ILE A 32 -2.08 4.73 -2.98
CA ILE A 32 -3.32 5.16 -3.64
C ILE A 32 -3.64 4.28 -4.86
N ALA A 33 -2.63 3.91 -5.65
CA ALA A 33 -2.82 3.00 -6.78
C ALA A 33 -3.39 1.64 -6.34
N TRP A 34 -2.86 1.06 -5.26
CA TRP A 34 -3.37 -0.19 -4.71
C TRP A 34 -4.80 -0.07 -4.19
N ILE A 35 -5.19 1.05 -3.56
CA ILE A 35 -6.58 1.27 -3.13
C ILE A 35 -7.52 1.27 -4.33
N ILE A 36 -7.20 2.04 -5.37
CA ILE A 36 -8.03 2.15 -6.58
C ILE A 36 -8.20 0.77 -7.23
N ILE A 37 -7.10 0.06 -7.41
CA ILE A 37 -7.08 -1.26 -8.03
C ILE A 37 -7.84 -2.29 -7.17
N HIS A 38 -7.63 -2.30 -5.85
CA HIS A 38 -8.31 -3.21 -4.92
C HIS A 38 -9.83 -2.98 -4.89
N TYR A 39 -10.25 -1.70 -4.83
CA TYR A 39 -11.65 -1.32 -4.85
C TYR A 39 -12.33 -1.74 -6.16
N GLY A 40 -11.72 -1.38 -7.30
CA GLY A 40 -12.24 -1.74 -8.63
C GLY A 40 -12.29 -3.25 -8.84
N ALA A 41 -11.23 -3.98 -8.50
CA ALA A 41 -11.18 -5.43 -8.66
C ALA A 41 -12.26 -6.14 -7.82
N SER A 42 -12.52 -5.66 -6.60
CA SER A 42 -13.57 -6.21 -5.74
C SER A 42 -14.96 -6.06 -6.38
N HIS A 43 -15.24 -4.90 -6.98
CA HIS A 43 -16.52 -4.62 -7.64
C HIS A 43 -16.68 -5.41 -8.94
N PHE A 44 -15.62 -5.51 -9.75
CA PHE A 44 -15.65 -6.35 -10.94
C PHE A 44 -15.77 -7.84 -10.61
N TYR A 45 -15.19 -8.30 -9.51
CA TYR A 45 -15.31 -9.69 -9.09
C TYR A 45 -16.76 -10.06 -8.73
N ILE A 46 -17.45 -9.22 -7.97
CA ILE A 46 -18.87 -9.48 -7.63
C ILE A 46 -19.79 -9.40 -8.85
N TYR A 47 -19.46 -8.54 -9.81
CA TYR A 47 -20.29 -8.36 -11.01
C TYR A 47 -20.11 -9.51 -12.02
N PHE A 48 -18.87 -9.92 -12.30
CA PHE A 48 -18.57 -10.91 -13.34
C PHE A 48 -18.45 -12.34 -12.82
N CYS A 49 -17.91 -12.54 -11.61
CA CYS A 49 -17.51 -13.86 -11.14
C CYS A 49 -18.51 -14.49 -10.16
N VAL A 50 -19.19 -13.67 -9.36
CA VAL A 50 -20.14 -14.13 -8.32
C VAL A 50 -21.40 -13.25 -8.27
N PRO A 51 -22.19 -13.19 -9.36
CA PRO A 51 -23.39 -12.36 -9.38
C PRO A 51 -24.42 -12.85 -8.34
N ALA A 52 -25.09 -11.90 -7.66
CA ALA A 52 -26.02 -12.15 -6.56
C ALA A 52 -27.37 -12.75 -7.01
N SER A 53 -27.34 -13.96 -7.58
CA SER A 53 -28.51 -14.73 -7.99
C SER A 53 -28.30 -16.22 -7.71
N ILE A 54 -29.37 -17.01 -7.62
CA ILE A 54 -29.27 -18.47 -7.39
C ILE A 54 -28.49 -19.15 -8.53
N LEU A 55 -28.76 -18.75 -9.78
CA LEU A 55 -27.99 -19.24 -10.93
C LEU A 55 -26.53 -18.80 -10.86
N GLY A 56 -26.25 -17.56 -10.44
CA GLY A 56 -24.90 -17.06 -10.22
C GLY A 56 -24.14 -17.87 -9.17
N PHE A 57 -24.80 -18.24 -8.07
CA PHE A 57 -24.23 -19.10 -7.04
C PHE A 57 -23.86 -20.49 -7.59
N LEU A 58 -24.77 -21.13 -8.33
CA LEU A 58 -24.53 -22.45 -8.93
C LEU A 58 -23.47 -22.42 -10.05
N ALA A 59 -23.38 -21.32 -10.80
CA ALA A 59 -22.39 -21.13 -11.85
C ALA A 59 -21.02 -20.69 -11.32
N SER A 60 -20.96 -20.14 -10.11
CA SER A 60 -19.74 -19.60 -9.50
C SER A 60 -18.54 -20.55 -9.49
N PRO A 61 -18.63 -21.87 -9.16
CA PRO A 61 -17.45 -22.74 -9.18
C PRO A 61 -16.85 -22.90 -10.58
N PHE A 62 -17.66 -22.82 -11.64
CA PHE A 62 -17.18 -22.92 -13.01
C PHE A 62 -16.55 -21.60 -13.45
N ILE A 63 -17.23 -20.48 -13.22
CA ILE A 63 -16.76 -19.14 -13.62
C ILE A 63 -15.52 -18.73 -12.81
N ALA A 64 -15.43 -19.12 -11.54
CA ALA A 64 -14.31 -18.79 -10.65
C ALA A 64 -12.96 -19.29 -11.14
N THR A 65 -12.92 -20.32 -12.01
CA THR A 65 -11.69 -20.86 -12.61
C THR A 65 -11.22 -20.09 -13.84
N SER A 66 -12.07 -19.22 -14.39
CA SER A 66 -11.71 -18.40 -15.54
C SER A 66 -10.56 -17.45 -15.24
N GLN A 67 -9.76 -17.15 -16.27
CA GLN A 67 -8.53 -16.37 -16.14
C GLN A 67 -8.77 -14.97 -15.55
N HIS A 68 -9.84 -14.29 -15.95
CA HIS A 68 -10.17 -12.96 -15.43
C HIS A 68 -10.56 -13.00 -13.95
N CYS A 69 -11.35 -14.00 -13.52
CA CYS A 69 -11.71 -14.16 -12.11
C CYS A 69 -10.52 -14.52 -11.21
N GLN A 70 -9.56 -15.30 -11.74
CA GLN A 70 -8.32 -15.60 -11.02
C GLN A 70 -7.45 -14.34 -10.86
N ALA A 71 -7.31 -13.54 -11.93
CA ALA A 71 -6.58 -12.28 -11.87
C ALA A 71 -7.22 -11.31 -10.87
N LEU A 72 -8.54 -11.12 -10.92
CA LEU A 72 -9.27 -10.26 -9.98
C LEU A 72 -9.10 -10.74 -8.53
N ARG A 73 -9.19 -12.06 -8.28
CA ARG A 73 -8.98 -12.62 -6.94
C ARG A 73 -7.57 -12.40 -6.42
N TRP A 74 -6.55 -12.55 -7.27
CA TRP A 74 -5.17 -12.26 -6.91
C TRP A 74 -4.99 -10.78 -6.58
N VAL A 75 -5.57 -9.88 -7.37
CA VAL A 75 -5.51 -8.43 -7.14
C VAL A 75 -6.19 -8.06 -5.81
N ILE A 76 -7.35 -8.65 -5.51
CA ILE A 76 -8.04 -8.43 -4.24
C ILE A 76 -7.15 -8.85 -3.07
N HIS A 77 -6.55 -10.05 -3.15
CA HIS A 77 -5.69 -10.59 -2.10
C HIS A 77 -4.40 -9.78 -1.91
N GLN A 78 -3.65 -9.54 -2.99
CA GLN A 78 -2.39 -8.80 -2.92
C GLN A 78 -2.58 -7.31 -2.65
N GLY A 79 -3.66 -6.71 -3.15
CA GLY A 79 -4.04 -5.34 -2.83
C GLY A 79 -4.36 -5.19 -1.34
N GLY A 80 -5.11 -6.13 -0.76
CA GLY A 80 -5.38 -6.17 0.68
C GLY A 80 -4.10 -6.31 1.51
N ASN A 81 -3.21 -7.23 1.14
CA ASN A 81 -1.91 -7.39 1.80
C ASN A 81 -1.06 -6.11 1.74
N SER A 82 -1.04 -5.44 0.57
CA SER A 82 -0.30 -4.20 0.37
C SER A 82 -0.85 -3.06 1.23
N ILE A 83 -2.19 -2.94 1.32
CA ILE A 83 -2.86 -1.96 2.18
C ILE A 83 -2.56 -2.24 3.67
N ASN A 84 -2.63 -3.49 4.09
CA ASN A 84 -2.33 -3.90 5.47
C ASN A 84 -0.87 -3.60 5.84
N ALA A 85 0.08 -3.87 4.95
CA ALA A 85 1.49 -3.58 5.18
C ALA A 85 1.72 -2.09 5.44
N MET A 86 1.02 -1.18 4.75
CA MET A 86 1.14 0.26 5.02
C MET A 86 0.58 0.64 6.39
N TRP A 87 -0.57 0.08 6.77
CA TRP A 87 -1.13 0.29 8.10
C TRP A 87 -0.21 -0.26 9.20
N LEU A 88 0.49 -1.36 8.97
CA LEU A 88 1.49 -1.90 9.90
C LEU A 88 2.69 -0.95 10.06
N ILE A 89 3.23 -0.41 8.97
CA ILE A 89 4.33 0.56 9.02
C ILE A 89 3.88 1.82 9.78
N PHE A 90 2.71 2.35 9.44
CA PHE A 90 2.15 3.53 10.10
C PHE A 90 1.87 3.28 11.59
N GLY A 91 1.27 2.14 11.93
CA GLY A 91 1.02 1.74 13.32
C GLY A 91 2.31 1.57 14.11
N THR A 92 3.35 0.98 13.51
CA THR A 92 4.68 0.83 14.13
C THR A 92 5.32 2.20 14.39
N TRP A 93 5.18 3.14 13.45
CA TRP A 93 5.65 4.51 13.63
C TRP A 93 4.95 5.21 14.80
N ILE A 94 3.62 5.06 14.93
CA ILE A 94 2.87 5.61 16.07
C ILE A 94 3.30 4.94 17.37
N ALA A 95 3.43 3.61 17.39
CA ALA A 95 3.77 2.83 18.58
C ALA A 95 5.09 3.29 19.21
N LYS A 96 6.08 3.69 18.39
CA LYS A 96 7.33 4.30 18.86
C LYS A 96 7.12 5.49 19.82
N TYR A 97 6.08 6.28 19.59
CA TYR A 97 5.78 7.46 20.43
C TYR A 97 4.87 7.13 21.62
N LEU A 98 4.16 6.00 21.56
CA LEU A 98 3.26 5.56 22.63
C LEU A 98 3.95 4.70 23.68
N VAL A 99 5.01 3.96 23.32
CA VAL A 99 5.77 3.15 24.28
C VAL A 99 6.65 4.07 25.14
N PRO A 100 6.40 4.17 26.46
CA PRO A 100 7.29 4.93 27.33
C PRO A 100 8.65 4.24 27.35
N ILE A 101 9.72 5.03 27.15
CA ILE A 101 11.09 4.55 27.33
C ILE A 101 11.26 4.28 28.83
N SER A 102 10.99 3.05 29.26
CA SER A 102 11.45 2.57 30.56
C SER A 102 12.97 2.50 30.48
N ARG A 103 13.65 3.54 30.98
CA ARG A 103 15.07 3.42 31.29
C ARG A 103 15.19 2.50 32.50
N GLU A 104 15.62 1.27 32.27
CA GLU A 104 16.19 0.46 33.35
C GLU A 104 17.47 1.16 33.80
N THR A 105 17.52 1.47 35.10
CA THR A 105 18.56 2.23 35.81
C THR A 105 19.90 1.52 35.84
#